data_AF-A0A3Q2X728-F1
#
_entry.id   AF-A0A3Q2X728-F1
#
_cell.length_a   1.000
_cell.length_b   1.000
_cell.length_c   1.000
_cell.angle_alpha   90.00
_cell.angle_beta   90.00
_cell.angle_gamma   90.00
#
_symmetry.space_group_name_H-M   'P 1'
#
loop_
_entity.id
_entity.type
_entity.pdbx_description
1 polymer ?
#
loop_
_entity_poly.entity_id
_entity_poly.type
_entity_poly.pdbx_seq_one_letter_code
_entity_poly.pdbx_strand_id
1 'polypeptide(L)'
;MKQLPPDTVRLLSSSQVITSVVNVVKELIENSLDAGASSIDVKLENFGLDRVEVRDNGQGIKAVDTPVMAVRHFTSKICRHEDLEHLETYGFRGEALGSICAVAEVAVTTKTEEDEISTQYTMDLTGKIVSQKPSHLGQGTTVSVMKLFKNLPVRRQCFSSTKKCKEELKKVQDLLMAYAIIKPELRLMLVHNKVSNSSTQLKKRNKHYLYTTFKNKVLVHTGKAEHTPAIKVIKKKATKNANKNTMKKKD
;
A
#
# COMPACT_ATOMS: atom_id res chain seq x y z
N MET A 1 -23.53 3.53 32.36
CA MET A 1 -22.71 3.29 31.15
C MET A 1 -23.28 2.07 30.42
N LYS A 2 -23.16 1.96 29.09
CA LYS A 2 -23.69 0.83 28.29
C LYS A 2 -22.63 0.33 27.32
N GLN A 3 -22.60 -0.99 27.09
CA GLN A 3 -21.69 -1.61 26.11
C GLN A 3 -22.09 -1.20 24.69
N LEU A 4 -21.08 -0.93 23.84
CA LEU A 4 -21.31 -0.62 22.44
C LEU A 4 -21.65 -1.89 21.65
N PRO A 5 -22.51 -1.79 20.61
CA PRO A 5 -22.74 -2.89 19.69
C PRO A 5 -21.43 -3.37 19.04
N PRO A 6 -21.27 -4.68 18.78
CA PRO A 6 -20.04 -5.22 18.17
C PRO A 6 -19.66 -4.55 16.85
N ASP A 7 -20.65 -4.20 16.02
CA ASP A 7 -20.41 -3.51 14.75
C ASP A 7 -19.85 -2.11 14.93
N THR A 8 -20.30 -1.39 15.96
CA THR A 8 -19.77 -0.07 16.32
C THR A 8 -18.33 -0.20 16.80
N VAL A 9 -18.03 -1.17 17.67
CA VAL A 9 -16.65 -1.43 18.14
C VAL A 9 -15.72 -1.76 16.97
N ARG A 10 -16.17 -2.61 16.04
CA ARG A 10 -15.43 -2.96 14.82
C ARG A 10 -15.17 -1.72 13.96
N LEU A 11 -16.19 -0.91 13.68
CA LEU A 11 -16.03 0.29 12.87
C LEU A 11 -15.06 1.29 13.51
N LEU A 12 -15.19 1.53 14.82
CA LEU A 12 -14.31 2.45 15.56
C LEU A 12 -12.86 1.97 15.53
N SER A 13 -12.60 0.71 15.88
CA SER A 13 -11.25 0.13 15.85
C SER A 13 -10.66 0.12 14.44
N SER A 14 -11.42 -0.26 13.41
CA SER A 14 -10.97 -0.20 12.01
C SER A 14 -10.62 1.21 11.57
N SER A 15 -11.37 2.22 12.03
CA SER A 15 -11.11 3.62 11.70
C SER A 15 -9.85 4.18 12.38
N GLN A 16 -9.34 3.52 13.41
CA GLN A 16 -8.07 3.87 14.06
C GLN A 16 -6.89 3.20 13.36
N VAL A 17 -7.10 2.01 12.80
CA VAL A 17 -6.12 1.32 11.95
C VAL A 17 -6.03 2.04 10.59
N ILE A 18 -7.15 2.17 9.87
CA ILE A 18 -7.24 2.81 8.56
C ILE A 18 -7.65 4.26 8.72
N THR A 19 -6.65 5.15 8.73
CA THR A 19 -6.82 6.58 9.01
C THR A 19 -6.87 7.46 7.76
N SER A 20 -6.34 7.00 6.64
CA SER A 20 -6.17 7.80 5.42
C SER A 20 -6.00 6.94 4.17
N VAL A 21 -6.06 7.57 2.99
CA VAL A 21 -5.77 6.90 1.70
C VAL A 21 -4.33 6.40 1.67
N VAL A 22 -3.36 7.21 2.13
CA VAL A 22 -1.95 6.79 2.14
C VAL A 22 -1.72 5.59 3.06
N ASN A 23 -2.46 5.47 4.17
CA ASN A 23 -2.36 4.31 5.04
C ASN A 23 -2.90 3.04 4.33
N VAL A 24 -4.04 3.11 3.62
CA VAL A 24 -4.50 1.98 2.79
C VAL A 24 -3.43 1.55 1.79
N VAL A 25 -2.85 2.50 1.05
CA VAL A 25 -1.82 2.20 0.05
C VAL A 25 -0.58 1.58 0.70
N LYS A 26 -0.13 2.11 1.84
CA LYS A 26 1.00 1.56 2.61
C LYS A 26 0.77 0.10 2.98
N GLU A 27 -0.34 -0.20 3.64
CA GLU A 27 -0.62 -1.56 4.12
C GLU A 27 -0.72 -2.56 2.95
N LEU A 28 -1.29 -2.16 1.81
CA LEU A 28 -1.38 -3.02 0.64
C LEU A 28 -0.03 -3.23 -0.05
N ILE A 29 0.81 -2.19 -0.18
CA ILE A 29 2.18 -2.34 -0.71
C ILE A 29 3.02 -3.24 0.18
N GLU A 30 2.93 -3.07 1.50
CA GLU A 30 3.66 -3.88 2.47
C GLU A 30 3.24 -5.35 2.39
N ASN A 31 1.95 -5.64 2.20
CA ASN A 31 1.49 -7.01 1.93
C ASN A 31 2.06 -7.56 0.62
N SER A 32 2.14 -6.76 -0.45
CA SER A 32 2.77 -7.17 -1.71
C SER A 32 4.28 -7.45 -1.53
N LEU A 33 4.97 -6.65 -0.72
CA LEU A 33 6.39 -6.86 -0.40
C LEU A 33 6.61 -8.14 0.41
N ASP A 34 5.79 -8.37 1.44
CA ASP A 34 5.81 -9.61 2.23
C ASP A 34 5.51 -10.85 1.37
N ALA A 35 4.73 -10.69 0.29
CA ALA A 35 4.47 -11.73 -0.71
C ALA A 35 5.59 -11.90 -1.75
N GLY A 36 6.73 -11.19 -1.61
CA GLY A 36 7.88 -11.30 -2.50
C GLY A 36 7.71 -10.63 -3.86
N ALA A 37 6.80 -9.66 -4.00
CA ALA A 37 6.57 -8.99 -5.28
C ALA A 37 7.81 -8.22 -5.78
N SER A 38 8.11 -8.35 -7.07
CA SER A 38 9.14 -7.56 -7.77
C SER A 38 8.55 -6.40 -8.57
N SER A 39 7.22 -6.35 -8.69
CA SER A 39 6.49 -5.32 -9.41
C SER A 39 5.16 -5.04 -8.73
N ILE A 40 4.91 -3.78 -8.38
CA ILE A 40 3.66 -3.33 -7.76
C ILE A 40 3.09 -2.13 -8.54
N ASP A 41 1.84 -2.26 -8.97
CA ASP A 41 1.07 -1.24 -9.65
C ASP A 41 -0.03 -0.71 -8.72
N VAL A 42 0.03 0.59 -8.41
CA VAL A 42 -0.97 1.32 -7.63
C VAL A 42 -1.81 2.18 -8.55
N LYS A 43 -3.14 2.06 -8.48
CA LYS A 43 -4.08 2.94 -9.18
C LYS A 43 -5.01 3.62 -8.21
N LEU A 44 -5.20 4.91 -8.39
CA LEU A 44 -6.08 5.76 -7.60
C LEU A 44 -7.10 6.43 -8.53
N GLU A 45 -8.38 6.27 -8.20
CA GLU A 45 -9.48 7.02 -8.81
C GLU A 45 -10.05 7.99 -7.78
N ASN A 46 -10.31 9.23 -8.20
CA ASN A 46 -10.75 10.30 -7.30
C ASN A 46 -9.89 10.39 -6.02
N PHE A 47 -8.57 10.41 -6.22
CA PHE A 47 -7.57 10.49 -5.13
C PHE A 47 -7.63 9.32 -4.14
N GLY A 48 -8.24 8.19 -4.52
CA GLY A 48 -8.37 6.98 -3.69
C GLY A 48 -9.69 6.89 -2.91
N LEU A 49 -10.57 7.90 -3.01
CA LEU A 49 -11.87 7.85 -2.34
C LEU A 49 -12.86 6.93 -3.07
N ASP A 50 -12.82 6.92 -4.40
CA ASP A 50 -13.71 6.06 -5.18
C ASP A 50 -13.08 4.69 -5.39
N ARG A 51 -11.78 4.64 -5.68
CA ARG A 51 -11.03 3.40 -5.84
C ARG A 51 -9.55 3.52 -5.51
N VAL A 52 -9.04 2.57 -4.74
CA VAL A 52 -7.62 2.20 -4.63
C VAL A 52 -7.48 0.79 -5.17
N GLU A 53 -6.62 0.58 -6.17
CA GLU A 53 -6.25 -0.76 -6.65
C GLU A 53 -4.75 -0.92 -6.46
N VAL A 54 -4.34 -1.99 -5.78
CA VAL A 54 -2.92 -2.40 -5.69
C VAL A 54 -2.81 -3.79 -6.30
N ARG A 55 -2.00 -3.90 -7.35
CA ARG A 55 -1.72 -5.14 -8.06
C ARG A 55 -0.24 -5.46 -7.95
N ASP A 56 0.07 -6.68 -7.58
CA ASP A 56 1.42 -7.21 -7.52
C ASP A 56 1.58 -8.50 -8.34
N ASN A 57 2.82 -8.92 -8.47
CA ASN A 57 3.23 -10.21 -9.04
C ASN A 57 3.87 -11.10 -7.97
N GLY A 58 3.44 -10.99 -6.71
CA GLY A 58 3.93 -11.83 -5.63
C GLY A 58 3.43 -13.28 -5.73
N GLN A 59 3.58 -14.03 -4.64
CA GLN A 59 3.24 -15.46 -4.61
C GLN A 59 1.72 -15.75 -4.67
N GLY A 60 0.86 -14.75 -4.49
CA GLY A 60 -0.58 -14.96 -4.35
C GLY A 60 -0.99 -15.43 -2.95
N ILE A 61 -2.26 -15.74 -2.77
CA ILE A 61 -2.85 -16.26 -1.52
C ILE A 61 -3.33 -17.68 -1.80
N LYS A 62 -2.83 -18.65 -1.03
CA LYS A 62 -3.22 -20.06 -1.18
C LYS A 62 -4.70 -20.25 -0.90
N ALA A 63 -5.35 -21.16 -1.63
CA ALA A 63 -6.77 -21.45 -1.47
C ALA A 63 -7.18 -21.80 -0.02
N VAL A 64 -6.28 -22.40 0.76
CA VAL A 64 -6.52 -22.72 2.19
C VAL A 64 -6.62 -21.48 3.08
N ASP A 65 -5.91 -20.40 2.73
CA ASP A 65 -5.86 -19.15 3.51
C ASP A 65 -6.95 -18.15 3.08
N THR A 66 -7.56 -18.35 1.90
CA THR A 66 -8.56 -17.41 1.37
C THR A 66 -9.75 -17.18 2.31
N PRO A 67 -10.30 -18.17 3.04
CA PRO A 67 -11.43 -17.94 3.94
C PRO A 67 -11.12 -16.98 5.10
N VAL A 68 -9.84 -16.83 5.45
CA VAL A 68 -9.39 -16.04 6.60
C VAL A 68 -8.53 -14.82 6.22
N MET A 69 -8.25 -14.60 4.93
CA MET A 69 -7.32 -13.55 4.48
C MET A 69 -7.65 -12.14 4.97
N ALA A 70 -8.94 -11.85 5.19
CA ALA A 70 -9.45 -10.56 5.65
C ALA A 70 -10.11 -10.64 7.04
N VAL A 71 -10.05 -11.78 7.71
CA VAL A 71 -10.52 -11.94 9.09
C VAL A 71 -9.46 -11.37 10.03
N ARG A 72 -9.89 -10.61 11.04
CA ARG A 72 -8.95 -10.00 12.00
C ARG A 72 -8.22 -11.07 12.81
N HIS A 73 -6.96 -10.75 13.16
CA HIS A 73 -6.07 -11.58 13.96
C HIS A 73 -5.64 -12.89 13.26
N PHE A 74 -5.79 -12.97 11.94
CA PHE A 74 -5.20 -14.03 11.12
C PHE A 74 -4.01 -13.46 10.35
N THR A 75 -2.87 -14.14 10.46
CA THR A 75 -1.66 -13.79 9.71
C THR A 75 -0.82 -15.05 9.44
N SER A 76 -0.13 -15.07 8.30
CA SER A 76 0.84 -16.11 7.95
C SER A 76 2.28 -15.75 8.35
N LYS A 77 2.48 -14.61 9.03
CA LYS A 77 3.80 -13.96 9.18
C LYS A 77 4.43 -14.18 10.56
N ILE A 78 3.63 -14.50 11.56
CA ILE A 78 4.07 -14.89 12.91
C ILE A 78 3.15 -15.99 13.44
N CYS A 79 3.67 -16.87 14.29
CA CYS A 79 2.96 -18.00 14.88
C CYS A 79 3.07 -18.06 16.41
N ARG A 80 4.10 -17.46 17.01
CA ARG A 80 4.36 -17.48 18.46
C ARG A 80 4.86 -16.13 18.97
N HIS A 81 4.90 -15.97 20.29
CA HIS A 81 5.25 -14.70 20.93
C HIS A 81 6.68 -14.28 20.63
N GLU A 82 7.59 -15.23 20.56
CA GLU A 82 9.03 -15.01 20.32
C GLU A 82 9.29 -14.42 18.93
N ASP A 83 8.40 -14.64 17.96
CA ASP A 83 8.52 -14.07 16.62
C ASP A 83 8.40 -12.52 16.65
N LEU A 84 7.79 -11.94 17.70
CA LEU A 84 7.71 -10.49 17.89
C LEU A 84 9.08 -9.85 18.19
N GLU A 85 10.05 -10.63 18.65
CA GLU A 85 11.41 -10.15 18.91
C GLU A 85 12.24 -10.04 17.62
N HIS A 86 11.83 -10.77 16.56
CA HIS A 86 12.58 -10.90 15.31
C HIS A 86 11.66 -10.74 14.09
N LEU A 87 11.10 -9.53 13.91
CA LEU A 87 10.19 -9.24 12.80
C LEU A 87 10.94 -9.04 11.48
N GLU A 88 10.70 -9.95 10.53
CA GLU A 88 11.26 -9.87 9.17
C GLU A 88 10.26 -9.34 8.12
N THR A 89 8.98 -9.29 8.47
CA THR A 89 7.88 -8.84 7.59
C THR A 89 7.36 -7.46 8.01
N TYR A 90 6.77 -6.73 7.06
CA TYR A 90 6.17 -5.43 7.33
C TYR A 90 4.85 -5.56 8.11
N GLY A 91 4.00 -6.49 7.70
CA GLY A 91 2.78 -6.83 8.43
C GLY A 91 2.99 -8.01 9.38
N PHE A 92 2.26 -8.04 10.49
CA PHE A 92 2.23 -9.22 11.39
C PHE A 92 1.00 -9.22 12.34
N ARG A 93 0.20 -8.14 12.34
CA ARG A 93 -0.94 -8.00 13.26
C ARG A 93 -2.20 -8.74 12.79
N GLY A 94 -2.29 -9.04 11.48
CA GLY A 94 -3.50 -9.64 10.90
C GLY A 94 -4.72 -8.72 10.91
N GLU A 95 -4.53 -7.40 10.93
CA GLU A 95 -5.64 -6.44 11.07
C GLU A 95 -5.92 -5.60 9.83
N ALA A 96 -4.95 -5.45 8.92
CA ALA A 96 -5.01 -4.46 7.85
C ALA A 96 -6.19 -4.69 6.89
N LEU A 97 -6.25 -5.85 6.23
CA LEU A 97 -7.27 -6.12 5.22
C LEU A 97 -8.69 -6.15 5.80
N GLY A 98 -8.87 -6.76 6.98
CA GLY A 98 -10.15 -6.72 7.70
C GLY A 98 -10.55 -5.31 8.14
N SER A 99 -9.59 -4.47 8.51
CA SER A 99 -9.86 -3.07 8.85
C SER A 99 -10.28 -2.25 7.63
N ILE A 100 -9.68 -2.52 6.46
CA ILE A 100 -10.08 -1.92 5.18
C ILE A 100 -11.51 -2.37 4.83
N CYS A 101 -11.83 -3.66 4.96
CA CYS A 101 -13.17 -4.19 4.70
C CYS A 101 -14.25 -3.49 5.53
N ALA A 102 -13.96 -3.16 6.78
CA ALA A 102 -14.91 -2.46 7.64
C ALA A 102 -15.18 -1.01 7.23
N VAL A 103 -14.36 -0.38 6.37
CA VAL A 103 -14.51 1.03 5.97
C VAL A 103 -14.65 1.23 4.46
N ALA A 104 -14.71 0.16 3.67
CA ALA A 104 -14.76 0.18 2.21
C ALA A 104 -15.44 -1.08 1.64
N GLU A 105 -15.70 -1.09 0.34
CA GLU A 105 -16.03 -2.31 -0.40
C GLU A 105 -14.73 -2.93 -0.90
N VAL A 106 -14.48 -4.22 -0.63
CA VAL A 106 -13.20 -4.86 -0.95
C VAL A 106 -13.41 -6.08 -1.83
N ALA A 107 -12.61 -6.14 -2.90
CA ALA A 107 -12.45 -7.33 -3.72
C ALA A 107 -10.97 -7.69 -3.83
N VAL A 108 -10.65 -8.98 -3.67
CA VAL A 108 -9.30 -9.52 -3.80
C VAL A 108 -9.30 -10.53 -4.94
N THR A 109 -8.46 -10.32 -5.94
CA THR A 109 -8.19 -11.33 -6.97
C THR A 109 -6.79 -11.86 -6.76
N THR A 110 -6.63 -13.18 -6.72
CA THR A 110 -5.32 -13.78 -6.46
C THR A 110 -5.14 -15.06 -7.25
N LYS A 111 -3.87 -15.37 -7.56
CA LYS A 111 -3.44 -16.60 -8.22
C LYS A 111 -2.06 -16.97 -7.70
N THR A 112 -1.93 -18.18 -7.19
CA THR A 112 -0.64 -18.80 -6.89
C THR A 112 -0.01 -19.40 -8.14
N GLU A 113 1.20 -19.96 -8.01
CA GLU A 113 1.82 -20.70 -9.11
C GLU A 113 1.06 -21.99 -9.40
N GLU A 114 0.57 -22.64 -8.34
CA GLU A 114 -0.13 -23.92 -8.37
C GLU A 114 -1.58 -23.81 -8.88
N ASP A 115 -2.19 -22.63 -8.80
CA ASP A 115 -3.55 -22.43 -9.32
C ASP A 115 -3.58 -22.42 -10.86
N GLU A 116 -4.56 -23.09 -11.47
CA GLU A 116 -4.76 -23.01 -12.92
C GLU A 116 -5.33 -21.65 -13.35
N ILE A 117 -6.26 -21.10 -12.56
CA ILE A 117 -6.97 -19.85 -12.85
C ILE A 117 -7.02 -18.96 -11.61
N SER A 118 -6.93 -17.64 -11.81
CA SER A 118 -7.10 -16.70 -10.70
C SER A 118 -8.55 -16.68 -10.20
N THR A 119 -8.74 -16.45 -8.91
CA THR A 119 -10.09 -16.31 -8.31
C THR A 119 -10.25 -14.93 -7.70
N GLN A 120 -11.39 -14.28 -7.98
CA GLN A 120 -11.81 -13.03 -7.36
C GLN A 120 -12.79 -13.32 -6.23
N TYR A 121 -12.46 -12.82 -5.04
CA TYR A 121 -13.26 -12.86 -3.83
C TYR A 121 -13.80 -11.47 -3.51
N THR A 122 -15.08 -11.38 -3.14
CA THR A 122 -15.69 -10.15 -2.61
C THR A 122 -15.94 -10.33 -1.13
N MET A 123 -15.57 -9.33 -0.33
CA MET A 123 -15.64 -9.36 1.13
C MET A 123 -16.78 -8.51 1.68
N ASP A 124 -17.39 -8.94 2.79
CA ASP A 124 -18.27 -8.10 3.61
C ASP A 124 -17.50 -7.21 4.59
N LEU A 125 -18.22 -6.41 5.39
CA LEU A 125 -17.65 -5.50 6.40
C LEU A 125 -16.96 -6.21 7.58
N THR A 126 -17.06 -7.53 7.68
CA THR A 126 -16.38 -8.36 8.67
C THR A 126 -15.14 -9.06 8.10
N GLY A 127 -14.90 -8.94 6.80
CA GLY A 127 -13.81 -9.61 6.09
C GLY A 127 -14.16 -11.04 5.64
N LYS A 128 -15.43 -11.45 5.70
CA LYS A 128 -15.87 -12.76 5.20
C LYS A 128 -16.15 -12.69 3.71
N ILE A 129 -15.84 -13.78 3.01
CA ILE A 129 -16.14 -13.94 1.58
C ILE A 129 -17.66 -14.07 1.42
N VAL A 130 -18.26 -13.20 0.61
CA VAL A 130 -19.68 -13.25 0.23
C VAL A 130 -19.91 -13.71 -1.21
N SER A 131 -18.87 -13.67 -2.03
CA SER A 131 -18.92 -14.10 -3.42
C SER A 131 -17.51 -14.44 -3.90
N GLN A 132 -17.41 -15.47 -4.75
CA GLN A 132 -16.19 -15.82 -5.46
C GLN A 132 -16.51 -16.11 -6.93
N LYS A 133 -15.59 -15.75 -7.84
CA LYS A 133 -15.71 -16.08 -9.26
C LYS A 133 -14.34 -16.23 -9.93
N PRO A 134 -14.23 -16.99 -11.03
CA PRO A 134 -13.01 -17.09 -11.80
C PRO A 134 -12.61 -15.73 -12.41
N SER A 135 -11.31 -15.56 -12.65
CA SER A 135 -10.73 -14.37 -13.26
C SER A 135 -9.49 -14.77 -14.09
N HIS A 136 -9.07 -13.91 -15.01
CA HIS A 136 -7.96 -14.17 -15.93
C HIS A 136 -6.69 -13.36 -15.60
N LEU A 137 -6.43 -13.09 -14.33
CA LEU A 137 -5.19 -12.46 -13.91
C LEU A 137 -4.06 -13.51 -13.81
N GLY A 138 -2.85 -13.08 -14.11
CA GLY A 138 -1.64 -13.88 -13.88
C GLY A 138 -1.32 -14.00 -12.38
N GLN A 139 -0.19 -14.66 -12.08
CA GLN A 139 0.30 -14.85 -10.71
C GLN A 139 0.40 -13.53 -9.95
N GLY A 140 0.08 -13.58 -8.65
CA GLY A 140 0.11 -12.44 -7.75
C GLY A 140 -1.27 -12.09 -7.20
N THR A 141 -1.36 -10.92 -6.57
CA THR A 141 -2.59 -10.45 -5.93
C THR A 141 -2.98 -9.07 -6.44
N THR A 142 -4.28 -8.85 -6.59
CA THR A 142 -4.87 -7.54 -6.86
C THR A 142 -5.93 -7.26 -5.80
N VAL A 143 -5.71 -6.24 -4.98
CA VAL A 143 -6.69 -5.76 -4.00
C VAL A 143 -7.33 -4.49 -4.54
N SER A 144 -8.65 -4.53 -4.74
CA SER A 144 -9.49 -3.38 -5.10
C SER A 144 -10.30 -2.94 -3.88
N VAL A 145 -10.08 -1.70 -3.45
CA VAL A 145 -10.79 -1.02 -2.36
C VAL A 145 -11.64 0.07 -2.97
N MET A 146 -12.96 -0.06 -2.93
CA MET A 146 -13.90 0.91 -3.49
C MET A 146 -14.67 1.66 -2.40
N LYS A 147 -15.06 2.91 -2.71
CA LYS A 147 -15.89 3.76 -1.86
C LYS A 147 -15.34 3.88 -0.42
N LEU A 148 -14.06 4.24 -0.31
CA LEU A 148 -13.39 4.38 0.98
C LEU A 148 -14.11 5.39 1.88
N PHE A 149 -14.29 5.03 3.15
CA PHE A 149 -15.01 5.79 4.17
C PHE A 149 -16.49 6.04 3.87
N LYS A 150 -17.13 5.27 2.98
CA LYS A 150 -18.57 5.43 2.67
C LYS A 150 -19.48 5.38 3.91
N ASN A 151 -19.10 4.59 4.90
CA ASN A 151 -19.81 4.41 6.17
C ASN A 151 -19.32 5.34 7.28
N LEU A 152 -18.41 6.28 6.96
CA LEU A 152 -17.87 7.30 7.85
C LEU A 152 -18.00 8.68 7.16
N PRO A 153 -19.22 9.22 6.99
CA PRO A 153 -19.47 10.38 6.13
C PRO A 153 -18.67 11.63 6.53
N VAL A 154 -18.55 11.89 7.84
CA VAL A 154 -17.75 13.02 8.35
C VAL A 154 -16.28 12.86 7.93
N ARG A 155 -15.71 11.66 8.09
CA ARG A 155 -14.33 11.39 7.66
C ARG A 155 -14.18 11.51 6.16
N ARG A 156 -15.10 10.94 5.37
CA ARG A 156 -15.08 11.04 3.91
C ARG A 156 -15.12 12.50 3.46
N GLN A 157 -15.94 13.34 4.11
CA GLN A 157 -16.01 14.78 3.84
C GLN A 157 -14.67 15.48 4.14
N CYS A 158 -13.99 15.16 5.24
CA CYS A 158 -12.66 15.70 5.54
C CYS A 158 -11.65 15.45 4.41
N PHE A 159 -11.74 14.29 3.75
CA PHE A 159 -10.87 13.92 2.64
C PHE A 159 -11.37 14.41 1.27
N SER A 160 -12.60 14.92 1.16
CA SER A 160 -13.19 15.32 -0.12
C SER A 160 -12.80 16.72 -0.59
N SER A 161 -12.16 17.54 0.27
CA SER A 161 -11.69 18.87 -0.13
C SER A 161 -10.54 18.77 -1.13
N THR A 162 -10.51 19.64 -2.15
CA THR A 162 -9.44 19.67 -3.16
C THR A 162 -8.04 19.78 -2.55
N LYS A 163 -7.90 20.55 -1.47
CA LYS A 163 -6.64 20.67 -0.73
C LYS A 163 -6.24 19.32 -0.13
N LYS A 164 -7.14 18.66 0.59
CA LYS A 164 -6.83 17.38 1.25
C LYS A 164 -6.54 16.26 0.26
N CYS A 165 -7.32 16.17 -0.82
CA CYS A 165 -7.08 15.24 -1.92
C CYS A 165 -5.65 15.34 -2.48
N LYS A 166 -5.18 16.56 -2.75
CA LYS A 166 -3.82 16.80 -3.26
C LYS A 166 -2.74 16.46 -2.23
N GLU A 167 -2.96 16.79 -0.96
CA GLU A 167 -2.05 16.42 0.13
C GLU A 167 -1.90 14.90 0.22
N GLU A 168 -2.99 14.14 0.19
CA GLU A 168 -2.95 12.68 0.28
C GLU A 168 -2.27 12.05 -0.94
N LEU A 169 -2.54 12.54 -2.15
CA LEU A 169 -1.82 12.08 -3.35
C LEU A 169 -0.32 12.33 -3.23
N LYS A 170 0.09 13.50 -2.72
CA LYS A 170 1.50 13.82 -2.51
C LYS A 170 2.14 12.86 -1.49
N LYS A 171 1.45 12.54 -0.40
CA LYS A 171 1.93 11.55 0.58
C LYS A 171 2.07 10.15 -0.04
N VAL A 172 1.13 9.72 -0.88
CA VAL A 172 1.26 8.45 -1.61
C VAL A 172 2.47 8.46 -2.54
N GLN A 173 2.71 9.56 -3.25
CA GLN A 173 3.92 9.71 -4.07
C GLN A 173 5.18 9.62 -3.22
N ASP A 174 5.25 10.35 -2.11
CA ASP A 174 6.43 10.35 -1.21
C ASP A 174 6.69 8.96 -0.61
N LEU A 175 5.63 8.24 -0.24
CA LEU A 175 5.71 6.85 0.23
C LEU A 175 6.33 5.94 -0.83
N LEU A 176 5.82 5.99 -2.07
CA LEU A 176 6.35 5.18 -3.18
C LEU A 176 7.80 5.54 -3.51
N MET A 177 8.16 6.82 -3.43
CA MET A 177 9.54 7.28 -3.60
C MET A 177 10.45 6.69 -2.52
N ALA A 178 10.02 6.67 -1.26
CA ALA A 178 10.78 6.08 -0.17
C ALA A 178 11.03 4.58 -0.42
N TYR A 179 10.01 3.82 -0.83
CA TYR A 179 10.16 2.41 -1.17
C TYR A 179 11.10 2.19 -2.37
N ALA A 180 10.98 2.98 -3.42
CA ALA A 180 11.87 2.89 -4.58
C ALA A 180 13.35 3.15 -4.24
N ILE A 181 13.61 4.02 -3.25
CA ILE A 181 14.97 4.31 -2.77
C ILE A 181 15.54 3.12 -1.99
N ILE A 182 14.71 2.47 -1.16
CA ILE A 182 15.14 1.38 -0.28
C ILE A 182 15.22 0.04 -1.03
N LYS A 183 14.39 -0.15 -2.06
CA LYS A 183 14.30 -1.36 -2.89
C LYS A 183 14.51 -1.04 -4.38
N PRO A 184 15.75 -0.78 -4.82
CA PRO A 184 16.03 -0.39 -6.21
C PRO A 184 15.68 -1.47 -7.24
N GLU A 185 15.48 -2.71 -6.86
CA GLU A 185 15.06 -3.80 -7.73
C GLU A 185 13.53 -3.86 -7.97
N LEU A 186 12.76 -3.13 -7.15
CA LEU A 186 11.29 -3.15 -7.19
C LEU A 186 10.75 -2.18 -8.26
N ARG A 187 9.93 -2.69 -9.19
CA ARG A 187 9.17 -1.83 -10.11
C ARG A 187 7.94 -1.27 -9.39
N LEU A 188 7.84 0.05 -9.29
CA LEU A 188 6.67 0.74 -8.75
C LEU A 188 6.00 1.62 -9.81
N MET A 189 4.69 1.47 -9.97
CA MET A 189 3.88 2.34 -10.82
C MET A 189 2.74 2.95 -10.03
N LEU A 190 2.51 4.25 -10.20
CA LEU A 190 1.33 4.94 -9.70
C LEU A 190 0.56 5.54 -10.86
N VAL A 191 -0.73 5.21 -10.96
CA VAL A 191 -1.66 5.84 -11.89
C VAL A 191 -2.73 6.57 -11.08
N HIS A 192 -2.97 7.84 -11.37
CA HIS A 192 -4.04 8.62 -10.76
C HIS A 192 -4.88 9.26 -11.86
N ASN A 193 -6.10 8.76 -12.04
CA ASN A 193 -7.02 9.32 -13.03
C ASN A 193 -7.91 10.36 -12.34
N LYS A 194 -7.71 11.63 -12.71
CA LYS A 194 -8.65 12.70 -12.36
C LYS A 194 -9.77 12.72 -13.40
N VAL A 195 -11.00 12.44 -13.00
CA VAL A 195 -12.19 12.88 -13.75
C VAL A 195 -12.27 14.40 -13.55
N SER A 196 -11.48 15.17 -14.31
CA SER A 196 -11.63 16.60 -14.67
C SER A 196 -10.29 17.27 -15.03
N ASN A 197 -10.12 17.49 -16.34
CA ASN A 197 -9.29 18.49 -17.03
C ASN A 197 -8.45 19.43 -16.14
N SER A 198 -7.17 19.17 -15.94
CA SER A 198 -6.14 20.21 -15.69
C SER A 198 -4.74 19.60 -15.73
N SER A 199 -3.97 20.00 -16.73
CA SER A 199 -2.55 19.67 -16.89
C SER A 199 -1.67 20.50 -15.95
N THR A 200 -0.68 19.88 -15.30
CA THR A 200 0.38 20.61 -14.58
C THR A 200 1.73 19.92 -14.84
N GLN A 201 2.70 20.69 -15.35
CA GLN A 201 4.09 20.28 -15.58
C GLN A 201 4.95 20.64 -14.35
N LEU A 202 5.88 19.76 -13.96
CA LEU A 202 6.96 20.09 -13.02
C LEU A 202 8.32 19.67 -13.61
N LYS A 203 9.30 20.58 -13.52
CA LYS A 203 10.64 20.49 -14.11
C LYS A 203 11.58 19.57 -13.30
N LYS A 204 12.42 18.83 -14.03
CA LYS A 204 13.54 17.98 -13.56
C LYS A 204 14.52 18.75 -12.66
N ARG A 205 14.95 18.13 -11.55
CA ARG A 205 16.24 18.40 -10.91
C ARG A 205 16.90 17.09 -10.41
N ASN A 206 17.98 16.71 -11.10
CA ASN A 206 19.14 15.87 -10.72
C ASN A 206 18.97 14.42 -10.19
N LYS A 207 19.13 13.47 -11.13
CA LYS A 207 19.78 12.12 -11.15
C LYS A 207 19.64 11.14 -9.95
N HIS A 208 18.74 10.16 -10.10
CA HIS A 208 18.98 8.69 -10.23
C HIS A 208 17.73 7.82 -9.92
N TYR A 209 16.56 8.29 -10.37
CA TYR A 209 15.32 7.51 -10.52
C TYR A 209 14.66 8.02 -11.80
N LEU A 210 14.22 7.15 -12.72
CA LEU A 210 13.46 7.60 -13.89
C LEU A 210 12.03 7.89 -13.42
N TYR A 211 11.82 9.12 -12.95
CA TYR A 211 10.51 9.73 -12.78
C TYR A 211 10.01 10.15 -14.15
N THR A 212 9.13 9.35 -14.73
CA THR A 212 8.42 9.76 -15.94
C THR A 212 6.99 10.06 -15.58
N THR A 213 6.71 11.35 -15.38
CA THR A 213 5.36 11.85 -15.15
C THR A 213 4.72 12.16 -16.50
N PHE A 214 3.77 11.33 -16.93
CA PHE A 214 2.91 11.60 -18.08
C PHE A 214 1.49 11.92 -17.60
N LYS A 215 1.12 13.20 -17.52
CA LYS A 215 -0.21 13.73 -17.14
C LYS A 215 -0.79 13.17 -15.80
N ASN A 216 -1.14 11.88 -15.79
CA ASN A 216 -1.83 11.10 -14.75
C ASN A 216 -1.07 9.80 -14.35
N LYS A 217 0.09 9.52 -14.93
CA LYS A 217 0.91 8.33 -14.64
C LYS A 217 2.26 8.76 -14.10
N VAL A 218 2.66 8.18 -12.98
CA VAL A 218 4.00 8.25 -12.40
C VAL A 218 4.58 6.84 -12.49
N LEU A 219 5.51 6.64 -13.41
CA LEU A 219 6.33 5.43 -13.43
C LEU A 219 7.60 5.71 -12.64
N VAL A 220 7.92 4.85 -11.67
CA VAL A 220 9.20 4.85 -10.99
C VAL A 220 9.97 3.63 -11.48
N HIS A 221 10.91 3.87 -12.40
CA HIS A 221 11.78 2.81 -12.92
C HIS A 221 13.21 3.01 -12.42
N THR A 222 13.79 1.92 -11.92
CA THR A 222 15.16 1.80 -11.46
C THR A 222 15.89 0.88 -12.45
N GLY A 223 16.65 1.49 -13.36
CA GLY A 223 17.53 0.72 -14.25
C GLY A 223 18.67 0.09 -13.46
N LYS A 224 19.12 -1.11 -13.85
CA LYS A 224 20.34 -1.75 -13.32
C LYS A 224 21.50 -0.73 -13.41
N ALA A 225 22.02 -0.30 -12.28
CA ALA A 225 23.15 0.60 -12.24
C ALA A 225 24.43 -0.18 -12.58
N GLU A 226 24.93 -0.01 -13.81
CA GLU A 226 26.34 -0.31 -14.07
C GLU A 226 27.21 0.64 -13.23
N HIS A 227 28.19 0.03 -12.55
CA HIS A 227 29.11 0.66 -11.61
C HIS A 227 29.58 2.06 -12.08
N THR A 228 29.18 3.11 -11.36
CA THR A 228 29.79 4.45 -11.49
C THR A 228 30.09 5.04 -10.11
N PRO A 229 31.17 5.85 -9.96
CA PRO A 229 31.78 6.18 -8.65
C PRO A 229 30.95 7.12 -7.75
N ALA A 230 29.69 7.40 -8.10
CA ALA A 230 28.81 8.32 -7.39
C ALA A 230 28.40 7.83 -5.98
N ILE A 231 28.36 6.51 -5.75
CA ILE A 231 28.03 5.93 -4.44
C ILE A 231 29.09 6.26 -3.38
N LYS A 232 30.37 6.48 -3.77
CA LYS A 232 31.42 6.94 -2.84
C LYS A 232 31.18 8.38 -2.35
N VAL A 233 30.51 9.22 -3.13
CA VAL A 233 30.26 10.63 -2.78
C VAL A 233 29.11 10.75 -1.77
N ILE A 234 28.08 9.90 -1.89
CA ILE A 234 26.95 9.88 -0.96
C ILE A 234 27.39 9.27 0.39
N LYS A 235 28.18 8.19 0.39
CA LYS A 235 28.77 7.63 1.63
C LYS A 235 29.69 8.63 2.34
N LYS A 236 30.49 9.42 1.63
CA LYS A 236 31.33 10.48 2.23
C LYS A 236 30.55 11.67 2.80
N LYS A 237 29.37 12.01 2.25
CA LYS A 237 28.51 13.06 2.80
C LYS A 237 27.74 12.60 4.03
N ALA A 238 27.31 11.34 4.08
CA ALA A 238 26.64 10.77 5.24
C ALA A 238 27.58 10.68 6.46
N THR A 239 28.84 10.26 6.27
CA THR A 239 29.84 10.22 7.36
C THR A 239 30.27 11.62 7.85
N LYS A 240 30.33 12.63 6.95
CA LYS A 240 30.59 14.03 7.37
C LYS A 240 29.45 14.64 8.18
N ASN A 241 28.19 14.27 7.93
CA ASN A 241 27.06 14.76 8.71
C ASN A 241 26.90 14.03 10.04
N ALA A 242 27.25 12.74 10.12
CA ALA A 242 27.29 12.01 11.39
C ALA A 242 28.31 12.60 12.37
N ASN A 243 29.51 12.96 11.89
CA ASN A 243 30.55 13.57 12.75
C ASN A 243 30.26 15.02 13.18
N LYS A 244 29.39 15.76 12.46
CA LYS A 244 28.96 17.10 12.88
C LYS A 244 27.90 17.07 13.99
N ASN A 245 27.12 15.99 14.08
CA ASN A 245 26.11 15.84 15.12
C ASN A 245 26.66 15.28 16.44
N THR A 246 27.81 14.60 16.43
CA THR A 246 28.51 14.16 17.65
C THR A 246 29.30 15.29 18.32
N MET A 247 29.75 16.31 17.58
CA MET A 247 30.43 17.49 18.15
C MET A 247 29.46 18.52 18.78
N LYS A 248 28.16 18.49 18.47
CA LYS A 248 27.16 19.42 19.04
C LYS A 248 26.46 18.92 20.32
N LYS A 249 26.90 17.79 20.88
CA LYS A 249 26.33 17.18 22.10
C LYS A 249 27.32 17.10 23.27
N LYS A 250 28.44 17.83 23.21
CA LYS A 250 29.47 17.85 24.27
C LYS A 250 29.77 19.22 24.85
N ASP A 251 28.95 20.23 24.55
CA ASP A 251 28.98 21.53 25.21
C ASP A 251 27.66 21.74 25.97
#